data_AF-A0A6J1VYL1-F1
#
_entry.id   AF-A0A6J1VYL1-F1
#
_cell.length_a   1.000
_cell.length_b   1.000
_cell.length_c   1.000
_cell.angle_alpha   90.00
_cell.angle_beta   90.00
_cell.angle_gamma   90.00
#
_symmetry.space_group_name_H-M   'P 1'
#
loop_
_entity.id
_entity.type
_entity.pdbx_description
1 polymer ?
#
loop_
_entity_poly.entity_id
_entity_poly.type
_entity_poly.pdbx_seq_one_letter_code
_entity_poly.pdbx_strand_id
1 'polypeptide(L)'
;MKWVIFIPLLCLVSFAELKNIPRRYRHVDDHHLTISLASQISAADFGAVTLILVTQSIPNVTLEDVKKLSADVTALHQKCVADGFSGPQCAKPLGIVFLDVLCHDEEFSNKYGINDCCAKADPDRNECVLSNKISSRGSIPPFVHPTAEQACQVYENNRDAALTQ
;
A
#
# COMPACT_ATOMS: atom_id res chain seq x y z
N MET A 1 -49.86 3.94 20.43
CA MET A 1 -48.68 3.06 20.54
C MET A 1 -48.20 2.50 19.18
N LYS A 2 -48.23 3.28 18.08
CA LYS A 2 -47.69 2.85 16.76
C LYS A 2 -46.38 3.56 16.39
N TRP A 3 -46.16 4.78 16.88
CA TRP A 3 -44.95 5.59 16.64
C TRP A 3 -43.67 5.03 17.27
N VAL A 4 -43.80 4.21 18.33
CA VAL A 4 -42.66 3.62 19.05
C VAL A 4 -41.94 2.55 18.21
N ILE A 5 -42.60 1.96 17.21
CA ILE A 5 -42.00 0.94 16.31
C ILE A 5 -41.27 1.60 15.13
N PHE A 6 -41.67 2.80 14.73
CA PHE A 6 -41.02 3.50 13.60
C PHE A 6 -39.61 3.97 13.95
N ILE A 7 -39.37 4.39 15.19
CA ILE A 7 -38.06 4.84 15.65
C ILE A 7 -36.98 3.75 15.51
N PRO A 8 -37.16 2.51 16.02
CA PRO A 8 -36.17 1.45 15.84
C PRO A 8 -36.01 1.02 14.38
N LEU A 9 -37.07 1.07 13.56
CA LEU A 9 -36.96 0.78 12.12
C LEU A 9 -36.10 1.82 11.38
N LEU A 10 -36.27 3.11 11.70
CA LEU A 10 -35.49 4.21 11.13
C LEU A 10 -34.01 4.11 11.55
N CYS A 11 -33.76 3.74 12.81
CA CYS A 11 -32.41 3.46 13.29
C CYS A 11 -31.78 2.27 12.55
N LEU A 12 -32.49 1.16 12.38
CA LEU A 12 -31.98 -0.04 11.69
C LEU A 12 -31.63 0.22 10.22
N VAL A 13 -32.41 1.02 9.50
CA VAL A 13 -32.09 1.43 8.12
C VAL A 13 -30.84 2.30 8.09
N SER A 14 -30.67 3.20 9.07
CA SER A 14 -29.48 4.06 9.18
C SER A 14 -28.19 3.27 9.47
N PHE A 15 -28.27 2.16 10.22
CA PHE A 15 -27.13 1.28 10.49
C PHE A 15 -26.76 0.37 9.30
N ALA A 16 -27.70 0.06 8.41
CA ALA A 16 -27.41 -0.68 7.18
C ALA A 16 -26.62 0.19 6.18
N GLU A 17 -26.96 1.48 6.08
CA GLU A 17 -26.27 2.46 5.21
C GLU A 17 -24.86 2.81 5.70
N LEU A 18 -24.55 2.62 6.99
CA LEU A 18 -23.20 2.78 7.53
C LEU A 18 -22.18 1.78 6.98
N LYS A 19 -22.62 0.59 6.55
CA LYS A 19 -21.74 -0.42 5.92
C LYS A 19 -21.37 -0.07 4.48
N ASN A 20 -22.20 0.75 3.83
CA ASN A 20 -22.03 1.16 2.44
C ASN A 20 -21.50 2.59 2.29
N ILE A 21 -21.12 3.27 3.39
CA ILE A 21 -20.39 4.54 3.27
C ILE A 21 -19.10 4.23 2.52
N PRO A 22 -18.91 4.75 1.30
CA PRO A 22 -17.65 4.59 0.59
C PRO A 22 -16.58 5.14 1.53
N ARG A 23 -15.57 4.31 1.87
CA ARG A 23 -14.39 4.82 2.57
C ARG A 23 -13.86 5.95 1.69
N ARG A 24 -14.14 7.20 2.08
CA ARG A 24 -13.99 8.40 1.24
C ARG A 24 -12.59 8.51 0.62
N TYR A 25 -11.60 7.88 1.27
CA TYR A 25 -10.22 7.77 0.82
C TYR A 25 -10.00 6.94 -0.46
N ARG A 26 -10.88 5.99 -0.79
CA ARG A 26 -10.75 5.13 -1.99
C ARG A 26 -11.26 5.78 -3.27
N HIS A 27 -11.91 6.94 -3.17
CA HIS A 27 -12.65 7.58 -4.27
C HIS A 27 -12.30 9.07 -4.42
N VAL A 28 -11.18 9.49 -3.85
CA VAL A 28 -10.59 10.78 -4.26
C VAL A 28 -9.92 10.53 -5.61
N ASP A 29 -10.23 11.35 -6.60
CA ASP A 29 -9.51 11.38 -7.88
C ASP A 29 -8.02 11.65 -7.61
N ASP A 30 -7.25 10.58 -7.44
CA ASP A 30 -5.79 10.61 -7.31
C ASP A 30 -5.11 10.97 -8.65
N HIS A 31 -5.91 11.23 -9.69
CA HIS A 31 -5.46 11.60 -11.03
C HIS A 31 -4.55 12.83 -11.07
N HIS A 32 -4.53 13.65 -10.02
CA HIS A 32 -3.65 14.81 -9.92
C HIS A 32 -2.31 14.56 -9.19
N LEU A 33 -2.18 13.46 -8.43
CA LEU A 33 -0.96 13.15 -7.71
C LEU A 33 -0.13 12.12 -8.50
N THR A 34 0.87 12.61 -9.23
CA THR A 34 1.80 11.77 -10.00
C THR A 34 3.08 11.51 -9.21
N ILE A 35 4.00 10.72 -9.78
CA ILE A 35 5.31 10.48 -9.15
C ILE A 35 6.14 11.76 -8.95
N SER A 36 5.78 12.88 -9.58
CA SER A 36 6.42 14.16 -9.27
C SER A 36 6.20 14.61 -7.82
N LEU A 37 5.15 14.14 -7.16
CA LEU A 37 4.97 14.36 -5.72
C LEU A 37 6.13 13.77 -4.90
N ALA A 38 6.72 12.67 -5.36
CA ALA A 38 7.87 12.06 -4.70
C ALA A 38 9.12 12.98 -4.72
N SER A 39 9.16 13.99 -5.60
CA SER A 39 10.25 14.99 -5.58
C SER A 39 10.23 15.89 -4.36
N GLN A 40 9.14 15.87 -3.57
CA GLN A 40 9.05 16.61 -2.30
C GLN A 40 9.75 15.89 -1.15
N ILE A 41 10.13 14.62 -1.34
CA ILE A 41 10.81 13.80 -0.34
C ILE A 41 12.09 13.19 -0.92
N SER A 42 12.96 12.66 -0.06
CA SER A 42 14.14 11.97 -0.56
C SER A 42 13.77 10.63 -1.22
N ALA A 43 14.64 10.13 -2.10
CA ALA A 43 14.43 8.83 -2.72
C ALA A 43 14.41 7.67 -1.71
N ALA A 44 15.08 7.86 -0.56
CA ALA A 44 15.05 6.93 0.57
C ALA A 44 13.70 6.96 1.30
N ASP A 45 13.15 8.16 1.56
CA ASP A 45 11.83 8.31 2.17
C ASP A 45 10.75 7.73 1.27
N PHE A 46 10.86 7.91 -0.05
CA PHE A 46 9.93 7.31 -1.00
C PHE A 46 10.01 5.78 -1.00
N GLY A 47 11.23 5.23 -0.90
CA GLY A 47 11.44 3.80 -0.68
C GLY A 47 10.81 3.29 0.61
N ALA A 48 10.89 4.06 1.71
CA ALA A 48 10.28 3.72 2.99
C ALA A 48 8.74 3.77 2.95
N VAL A 49 8.16 4.78 2.29
CA VAL A 49 6.70 4.84 2.06
C VAL A 49 6.23 3.63 1.25
N THR A 50 6.98 3.26 0.20
CA THR A 50 6.69 2.05 -0.60
C THR A 50 6.72 0.80 0.26
N LEU A 51 7.73 0.63 1.12
CA LEU A 51 7.82 -0.49 2.06
C LEU A 51 6.57 -0.62 2.93
N ILE A 52 6.08 0.49 3.47
CA ILE A 52 4.85 0.53 4.27
C ILE A 52 3.62 0.14 3.43
N LEU A 53 3.50 0.67 2.21
CA LEU A 53 2.33 0.39 1.36
C LEU A 53 2.29 -1.06 0.88
N VAL A 54 3.42 -1.64 0.51
CA VAL A 54 3.54 -3.04 0.07
C VAL A 54 3.22 -3.98 1.24
N THR A 55 3.86 -3.81 2.40
CA THR A 55 3.63 -4.67 3.58
C THR A 55 2.18 -4.59 4.08
N GLN A 56 1.54 -3.44 3.96
CA GLN A 56 0.12 -3.32 4.27
C GLN A 56 -0.79 -4.01 3.23
N SER A 57 -0.39 -4.05 1.97
CA SER A 57 -1.19 -4.63 0.89
C SER A 57 -1.02 -6.16 0.80
N ILE A 58 0.18 -6.65 1.14
CA ILE A 58 0.58 -8.05 1.08
C ILE A 58 1.22 -8.43 2.40
N PRO A 59 0.44 -8.78 3.44
CA PRO A 59 1.02 -8.90 4.79
C PRO A 59 1.97 -10.07 5.00
N ASN A 60 1.98 -11.06 4.11
CA ASN A 60 2.91 -12.20 4.15
C ASN A 60 4.16 -11.97 3.30
N VAL A 61 4.39 -10.75 2.80
CA VAL A 61 5.56 -10.41 1.99
C VAL A 61 6.85 -10.51 2.81
N THR A 62 7.91 -11.07 2.21
CA THR A 62 9.22 -11.13 2.87
C THR A 62 9.94 -9.78 2.80
N LEU A 63 10.76 -9.47 3.80
CA LEU A 63 11.55 -8.24 3.83
C LEU A 63 12.45 -8.09 2.58
N GLU A 64 13.03 -9.19 2.11
CA GLU A 64 13.87 -9.19 0.91
C GLU A 64 13.10 -8.77 -0.33
N ASP A 65 11.89 -9.29 -0.53
CA ASP A 65 11.08 -8.95 -1.70
C ASP A 65 10.55 -7.51 -1.61
N VAL A 66 10.21 -7.01 -0.41
CA VAL A 66 9.84 -5.59 -0.31
C VAL A 66 11.03 -4.67 -0.56
N LYS A 67 12.24 -5.06 -0.16
CA LYS A 67 13.45 -4.29 -0.46
C LYS A 67 13.70 -4.20 -1.97
N LYS A 68 13.44 -5.28 -2.73
CA LYS A 68 13.50 -5.25 -4.20
C LYS A 68 12.49 -4.27 -4.79
N LEU A 69 11.22 -4.37 -4.39
CA LEU A 69 10.18 -3.44 -4.87
C LEU A 69 10.47 -1.97 -4.48
N SER A 70 11.02 -1.75 -3.29
CA SER A 70 11.46 -0.42 -2.84
C SER A 70 12.56 0.12 -3.75
N ALA A 71 13.53 -0.71 -4.13
CA ALA A 71 14.59 -0.33 -5.07
C ALA A 71 14.03 -0.02 -6.47
N ASP A 72 13.06 -0.80 -6.97
CA ASP A 72 12.41 -0.56 -8.27
C ASP A 72 11.69 0.79 -8.29
N VAL A 73 10.96 1.12 -7.21
CA VAL A 73 10.25 2.39 -7.08
C VAL A 73 11.22 3.57 -6.94
N THR A 74 12.29 3.41 -6.17
CA THR A 74 13.37 4.40 -6.08
C THR A 74 14.04 4.64 -7.43
N ALA A 75 14.32 3.59 -8.20
CA ALA A 75 14.90 3.68 -9.54
C ALA A 75 13.95 4.40 -10.51
N LEU A 76 12.65 4.10 -10.46
CA LEU A 76 11.64 4.79 -11.25
C LEU A 76 11.58 6.29 -10.91
N HIS A 77 11.61 6.63 -9.62
CA HIS A 77 11.65 8.03 -9.19
C HIS A 77 12.89 8.76 -9.72
N GLN A 78 14.07 8.16 -9.58
CA GLN A 78 15.33 8.74 -10.09
C GLN A 78 15.28 8.96 -11.61
N LYS A 79 14.75 7.98 -12.35
CA LYS A 79 14.53 8.12 -13.80
C LYS A 79 13.59 9.27 -14.12
N CYS A 80 12.48 9.39 -13.39
CA CYS A 80 11.53 10.48 -13.59
C CYS A 80 12.10 11.86 -13.27
N VAL A 81 12.97 11.96 -12.27
CA VAL A 81 13.72 13.20 -11.97
C VAL A 81 14.66 13.53 -13.12
N ALA A 82 15.42 12.56 -13.64
CA ALA A 82 16.34 12.76 -14.75
C ALA A 82 15.64 13.20 -16.04
N ASP A 83 14.44 12.66 -16.30
CA ASP A 83 13.62 12.97 -17.48
C ASP A 83 12.75 14.23 -17.28
N GLY A 84 12.90 14.95 -16.17
CA GLY A 84 12.12 16.15 -15.86
C GLY A 84 10.60 15.89 -15.76
N PHE A 85 10.22 14.67 -15.35
CA PHE A 85 8.83 14.18 -15.26
C PHE A 85 8.06 14.15 -16.59
N SER A 86 8.75 14.27 -17.72
CA SER A 86 8.14 14.26 -19.05
C SER A 86 7.83 12.85 -19.58
N GLY A 87 8.41 11.82 -18.97
CA GLY A 87 8.23 10.43 -19.38
C GLY A 87 6.80 9.91 -19.13
N PRO A 88 6.29 8.99 -19.97
CA PRO A 88 4.92 8.49 -19.87
C PRO A 88 4.62 7.77 -18.54
N GLN A 89 5.61 7.08 -17.96
CA GLN A 89 5.47 6.45 -16.64
C GLN A 89 5.45 7.47 -15.50
N CYS A 90 6.06 8.65 -15.70
CA CYS A 90 6.17 9.69 -14.68
C CYS A 90 4.90 10.56 -14.59
N ALA A 91 4.14 10.60 -15.67
CA ALA A 91 2.84 11.28 -15.73
C ALA A 91 1.69 10.43 -15.15
N LYS A 92 1.93 9.15 -14.83
CA LYS A 92 0.90 8.29 -14.25
C LYS A 92 0.55 8.72 -12.82
N PRO A 93 -0.71 8.57 -12.40
CA PRO A 93 -1.10 8.72 -11.00
C PRO A 93 -0.31 7.75 -10.10
N LEU A 94 0.02 8.18 -8.88
CA LEU A 94 0.81 7.39 -7.93
C LEU A 94 0.21 6.02 -7.63
N GLY A 95 -1.12 5.95 -7.45
CA GLY A 95 -1.81 4.67 -7.27
C GLY A 95 -1.58 3.70 -8.42
N ILE A 96 -1.52 4.19 -9.66
CA ILE A 96 -1.27 3.35 -10.86
C ILE A 96 0.18 2.91 -10.90
N VAL A 97 1.12 3.81 -10.59
CA VAL A 97 2.55 3.47 -10.47
C VAL A 97 2.77 2.37 -9.44
N PHE A 98 2.12 2.47 -8.28
CA PHE A 98 2.20 1.46 -7.22
C PHE A 98 1.66 0.10 -7.67
N LEU A 99 0.51 0.07 -8.36
CA LEU A 99 -0.06 -1.18 -8.89
C LEU A 99 0.81 -1.77 -10.00
N ASP A 100 1.39 -0.93 -10.86
CA ASP A 100 2.31 -1.38 -11.91
C ASP A 100 3.56 -2.03 -11.29
N VAL A 101 4.10 -1.47 -10.20
CA VAL A 101 5.22 -2.06 -9.46
C VAL A 101 4.86 -3.42 -8.87
N LEU A 102 3.70 -3.54 -8.21
CA LEU A 102 3.25 -4.82 -7.65
C LEU A 102 3.02 -5.91 -8.70
N CYS A 103 2.66 -5.51 -9.91
CA CYS A 103 2.26 -6.41 -11.00
C CYS A 103 3.34 -6.57 -12.09
N HIS A 104 4.48 -5.90 -11.98
CA HIS A 104 5.55 -5.97 -12.97
C HIS A 104 6.22 -7.35 -13.01
N ASP A 105 6.42 -7.94 -11.83
CA ASP A 105 7.02 -9.25 -11.67
C ASP A 105 5.93 -10.33 -11.49
N GLU A 106 5.80 -11.19 -12.51
CA GLU A 106 4.87 -12.32 -12.49
C GLU A 106 5.22 -13.33 -11.39
N GLU A 107 6.51 -13.55 -11.09
CA GLU A 107 6.93 -14.45 -10.01
C GLU A 107 6.46 -13.90 -8.66
N PHE A 108 6.67 -12.60 -8.42
CA PHE A 108 6.20 -11.92 -7.21
C PHE A 108 4.67 -12.00 -7.07
N SER A 109 3.94 -11.61 -8.12
CA SER A 109 2.48 -11.54 -8.06
C SER A 109 1.83 -12.93 -7.89
N ASN A 110 2.40 -13.98 -8.48
CA ASN A 110 1.99 -15.36 -8.27
C ASN A 110 2.33 -15.85 -6.85
N LYS A 111 3.57 -15.58 -6.38
CA LYS A 111 4.03 -15.99 -5.04
C LYS A 111 3.13 -15.48 -3.93
N TYR A 112 2.59 -14.27 -4.08
CA TYR A 112 1.76 -13.63 -3.06
C TYR A 112 0.26 -13.63 -3.38
N GLY A 113 -0.18 -14.34 -4.42
CA GLY A 113 -1.60 -14.53 -4.74
C GLY A 113 -2.32 -13.25 -5.17
N ILE A 114 -1.61 -12.33 -5.83
CA ILE A 114 -2.18 -11.09 -6.37
C ILE A 114 -2.24 -11.08 -7.90
N ASN A 115 -1.79 -12.15 -8.58
CA ASN A 115 -1.80 -12.31 -10.02
C ASN A 115 -3.20 -12.08 -10.64
N ASP A 116 -4.25 -12.61 -10.00
CA ASP A 116 -5.64 -12.41 -10.45
C ASP A 116 -6.09 -10.95 -10.36
N CYS A 117 -5.52 -10.18 -9.41
CA CYS A 117 -5.72 -8.74 -9.34
C CYS A 117 -4.96 -8.03 -10.46
N CYS A 118 -3.72 -8.44 -10.73
CA CYS A 118 -2.88 -7.87 -11.78
C CYS A 118 -3.45 -8.04 -13.20
N ALA A 119 -4.27 -9.07 -13.42
CA ALA A 119 -4.98 -9.29 -14.69
C ALA A 119 -6.17 -8.34 -14.92
N LYS A 120 -6.59 -7.56 -13.91
CA LYS A 120 -7.71 -6.61 -14.01
C LYS A 120 -7.24 -5.27 -14.57
N ALA A 121 -8.15 -4.56 -15.22
CA ALA A 121 -7.95 -3.15 -15.56
C ALA A 121 -8.15 -2.26 -14.33
N ASP A 122 -7.58 -1.06 -14.35
CA ASP A 122 -7.91 -0.04 -13.36
C ASP A 122 -9.33 0.50 -13.63
N PRO A 123 -10.16 0.76 -12.60
CA PRO A 123 -9.84 0.78 -11.16
C PRO A 123 -10.00 -0.58 -10.44
N ASP A 124 -10.52 -1.61 -11.09
CA ASP A 124 -10.83 -2.93 -10.48
C ASP A 124 -9.58 -3.62 -9.92
N ARG A 125 -8.42 -3.43 -10.55
CA ARG A 125 -7.13 -3.89 -10.05
C ARG A 125 -6.82 -3.34 -8.66
N ASN A 126 -7.02 -2.03 -8.46
CA ASN A 126 -6.84 -1.37 -7.17
C ASN A 126 -7.79 -1.95 -6.11
N GLU A 127 -9.07 -2.10 -6.46
CA GLU A 127 -10.08 -2.64 -5.53
C GLU A 127 -9.74 -4.07 -5.10
N CYS A 128 -9.25 -4.89 -6.04
CA CYS A 128 -8.81 -6.26 -5.77
C CYS A 128 -7.61 -6.30 -4.81
N VAL A 129 -6.54 -5.53 -5.07
CA VAL A 129 -5.37 -5.45 -4.19
C VAL A 129 -5.76 -4.94 -2.79
N LEU A 130 -6.64 -3.95 -2.71
CA LEU A 130 -7.13 -3.41 -1.43
C LEU A 130 -8.01 -4.40 -0.65
N SER A 131 -8.62 -5.37 -1.33
CA SER A 131 -9.40 -6.43 -0.69
C SER A 131 -8.47 -7.48 -0.05
N ASN A 132 -7.31 -7.77 -0.65
CA ASN A 132 -6.29 -8.64 -0.06
C ASN A 132 -5.75 -8.13 1.29
N LYS A 133 -5.64 -6.81 1.47
CA LYS A 133 -5.30 -6.17 2.76
C LYS A 133 -6.29 -6.47 3.89
N ILE A 134 -7.57 -6.72 3.57
CA ILE A 134 -8.62 -6.92 4.58
C ILE A 134 -8.66 -8.39 5.02
N SER A 135 -8.52 -9.32 4.07
CA SER A 135 -8.64 -10.76 4.27
C SER A 135 -7.49 -11.38 5.08
N SER A 136 -6.33 -10.71 5.11
CA SER A 136 -5.09 -11.16 5.76
C SER A 136 -4.96 -10.77 7.24
N ARG A 137 -5.95 -10.03 7.79
CA ARG A 137 -5.98 -9.61 9.20
C ARG A 137 -6.16 -10.83 10.12
N GLY A 138 -5.05 -11.40 10.57
CA GLY A 138 -5.03 -12.54 11.50
C GLY A 138 -3.95 -13.58 11.22
N SER A 139 -3.20 -13.46 10.12
CA SER A 139 -2.15 -14.42 9.74
C SER A 139 -0.74 -14.05 10.22
N ILE A 140 -0.54 -12.86 10.80
CA ILE A 140 0.79 -12.37 11.19
C ILE A 140 1.05 -12.72 12.67
N PRO A 141 2.17 -13.38 13.00
CA PRO A 141 2.55 -13.62 14.38
C PRO A 141 2.76 -12.28 15.13
N PRO A 142 2.55 -12.24 16.46
CA PRO A 142 2.84 -11.04 17.24
C PRO A 142 4.31 -10.62 17.08
N PHE A 143 4.54 -9.32 16.92
CA PHE A 143 5.90 -8.78 16.87
C PHE A 143 6.59 -8.99 18.22
N VAL A 144 7.79 -9.55 18.18
CA VAL A 144 8.62 -9.75 19.37
C VAL A 144 9.47 -8.50 19.57
N HIS A 145 9.17 -7.73 20.60
CA HIS A 145 9.97 -6.55 20.93
C HIS A 145 11.37 -6.99 21.42
N PRO A 146 12.45 -6.56 20.74
CA PRO A 146 13.80 -6.80 21.24
C PRO A 146 14.04 -6.03 22.54
N THR A 147 15.00 -6.46 23.35
CA THR A 147 15.43 -5.67 24.51
C THR A 147 16.11 -4.39 24.06
N ALA A 148 16.22 -3.41 24.97
CA ALA A 148 16.92 -2.16 24.68
C ALA A 148 18.37 -2.40 24.23
N GLU A 149 19.06 -3.35 24.87
CA GLU A 149 20.45 -3.71 24.54
C GLU A 149 20.55 -4.32 23.14
N GLN A 150 19.65 -5.24 22.80
CA GLN A 150 19.62 -5.85 21.47
C GLN A 150 19.32 -4.82 20.39
N ALA A 151 18.34 -3.95 20.61
CA ALA A 151 17.98 -2.88 19.68
C ALA A 151 19.15 -1.91 19.46
N CYS A 152 19.80 -1.45 20.54
CA CYS A 152 20.96 -0.57 20.46
C CYS A 152 22.13 -1.24 19.72
N GLN A 153 22.40 -2.52 19.99
CA GLN A 153 23.48 -3.24 19.33
C GLN A 153 23.23 -3.38 17.81
N VAL A 154 21.99 -3.69 17.39
CA VAL A 154 21.66 -3.74 15.96
C VAL A 154 21.79 -2.35 15.34
N TYR A 155 21.30 -1.31 16.02
CA TYR A 155 21.37 0.07 15.54
C TYR A 155 22.81 0.57 15.35
N GLU A 156 23.70 0.30 16.31
CA GLU A 156 25.12 0.68 16.24
C GLU A 156 25.84 -0.03 15.09
N ASN A 157 25.54 -1.32 14.86
CA ASN A 157 26.17 -2.09 13.80
C ASN A 157 25.61 -1.76 12.41
N ASN A 158 24.28 -1.64 12.30
CA ASN A 158 23.59 -1.34 11.06
C ASN A 158 22.25 -0.65 11.35
N ARG A 159 22.29 0.67 11.32
CA ARG A 159 21.12 1.53 11.51
C ARG A 159 19.95 1.16 10.60
N ASP A 160 20.22 0.91 9.33
CA ASP A 160 19.16 0.68 8.33
C ASP A 160 18.52 -0.71 8.51
N ALA A 161 19.29 -1.69 8.99
CA ALA A 161 18.75 -2.98 9.40
C ALA A 161 17.82 -2.84 10.61
N ALA A 162 18.18 -2.01 11.61
CA ALA A 162 17.32 -1.76 12.77
C ALA A 162 15.99 -1.09 12.41
N LEU A 163 15.98 -0.25 11.36
CA LEU A 163 14.78 0.47 10.90
C LEU A 163 13.90 -0.35 9.93
N THR A 164 14.40 -1.46 9.40
CA THR A 164 13.71 -2.28 8.38
C THR A 164 13.40 -3.70 8.88
N GLN A 165 13.44 -3.92 10.20
CA GLN A 165 13.27 -5.24 10.83
C GLN A 165 11.81 -5.64 11.05
#